data_AF-A0A429X5Q1-F1
#
_entry.id   AF-A0A429X5Q1-F1
#
_cell.length_a   1.000
_cell.length_b   1.000
_cell.length_c   1.000
_cell.angle_alpha   90.00
_cell.angle_beta   90.00
_cell.angle_gamma   90.00
#
_symmetry.space_group_name_H-M   'P 1'
#
loop_
_entity.id
_entity.type
_entity.pdbx_description
1 polymer ?
#
loop_
_entity_poly.entity_id
_entity_poly.type
_entity_poly.pdbx_seq_one_letter_code
_entity_poly.pdbx_strand_id
1 'polypeptide(L)'
;MELSLMLEYLWVLVVLVGLEGILAADNAVVMAVMVKHLPKDKQRKALFYGLFGAFVFRFTALFLITFLVNVWQIQAIGAAYLLFLSVHYLVKKYMGIEKEKKVKEKSKSQSFWFTVLKVEVADIAFAIDSMLAAVVLAVTLKPTGWFQIGGIDGGQFLVMLLGGLIGVIIMRFAANSFVSLLSKYPGLETSAFLIVGWVGVKLAVLTLSHEKIGLLNPHFPESFEWKLTFWVVLVLIAVSGYFASKKKAVLQSLNK
;
A
#
# COMPACT_ATOMS: atom_id res chain seq x y z
N MET A 1 31.36 -9.98 20.72
CA MET A 1 30.29 -9.03 21.08
C MET A 1 29.83 -8.21 19.87
N GLU A 2 30.75 -7.74 19.01
CA GLU A 2 30.36 -7.00 17.79
C GLU A 2 29.72 -7.87 16.70
N LEU A 3 30.25 -9.06 16.45
CA LEU A 3 29.70 -9.96 15.41
C LEU A 3 28.26 -10.42 15.74
N SER A 4 27.98 -10.70 17.02
CA SER A 4 26.63 -11.05 17.48
C SER A 4 25.64 -9.91 17.28
N LEU A 5 26.06 -8.67 17.53
CA LEU A 5 25.23 -7.49 17.33
C LEU A 5 24.98 -7.24 15.84
N MET A 6 26.01 -7.33 14.99
CA MET A 6 25.85 -7.22 13.54
C MET A 6 24.90 -8.28 12.97
N LEU A 7 24.99 -9.53 13.44
CA LEU A 7 24.10 -10.62 13.03
C LEU A 7 22.66 -10.37 13.45
N GLU A 8 22.43 -9.85 14.66
CA GLU A 8 21.10 -9.49 15.16
C GLU A 8 20.46 -8.40 14.31
N TYR A 9 21.25 -7.35 13.99
CA TYR A 9 20.82 -6.26 13.11
C TYR A 9 20.52 -6.73 11.69
N LEU A 10 21.37 -7.61 11.13
CA LEU A 10 21.14 -8.19 9.81
C LEU A 10 19.88 -9.05 9.79
N TRP A 11 19.66 -9.85 10.83
CA TRP A 11 18.45 -10.66 10.97
C TRP A 11 17.20 -9.79 11.02
N VAL A 12 17.19 -8.75 11.86
CA VAL A 12 16.07 -7.82 11.94
C VAL A 12 15.87 -7.09 10.60
N LEU A 13 16.93 -6.69 9.90
CA LEU A 13 16.81 -6.11 8.57
C LEU A 13 16.13 -7.06 7.58
N VAL A 14 16.50 -8.35 7.57
CA VAL A 14 15.86 -9.37 6.72
C VAL A 14 14.37 -9.52 7.08
N VAL A 15 14.05 -9.56 8.37
CA VAL A 15 12.65 -9.63 8.84
C VAL A 15 11.88 -8.38 8.43
N LEU A 16 12.45 -7.18 8.59
CA LEU A 16 11.84 -5.92 8.15
C LEU A 16 11.58 -5.92 6.65
N VAL A 17 12.56 -6.30 5.84
CA VAL A 17 12.39 -6.40 4.39
C VAL A 17 11.30 -7.42 4.02
N GLY A 18 11.24 -8.55 4.73
CA GLY A 18 10.18 -9.55 4.56
C GLY A 18 8.80 -9.00 4.92
N LEU A 19 8.66 -8.36 6.07
CA LEU A 19 7.43 -7.73 6.54
C LEU A 19 6.96 -6.63 5.59
N GLU A 20 7.87 -5.75 5.18
CA GLU A 20 7.58 -4.71 4.22
C GLU A 20 7.24 -5.27 2.84
N GLY A 21 7.88 -6.36 2.42
CA GLY A 21 7.54 -7.07 1.19
C GLY A 21 6.12 -7.65 1.22
N ILE A 22 5.72 -8.25 2.34
CA ILE A 22 4.36 -8.77 2.55
C ILE A 22 3.34 -7.62 2.55
N LEU A 23 3.60 -6.55 3.31
CA LEU A 23 2.78 -5.33 3.35
C LEU A 23 2.82 -4.55 2.02
N ALA A 24 3.80 -4.78 1.15
CA ALA A 24 3.86 -4.13 -0.16
C ALA A 24 2.94 -4.79 -1.19
N ALA A 25 2.50 -6.04 -0.96
CA ALA A 25 1.75 -6.80 -1.96
C ALA A 25 0.36 -6.19 -2.23
N ASP A 26 -0.40 -5.89 -1.18
CA ASP A 26 -1.71 -5.26 -1.28
C ASP A 26 -1.61 -3.78 -1.73
N ASN A 27 -0.62 -3.05 -1.22
CA ASN A 27 -0.30 -1.68 -1.62
C ASN A 27 0.08 -1.56 -3.11
N ALA A 28 0.81 -2.55 -3.66
CA ALA A 28 1.18 -2.59 -5.06
C ALA A 28 -0.04 -2.76 -5.99
N VAL A 29 -1.03 -3.57 -5.58
CA VAL A 29 -2.30 -3.72 -6.33
C VAL A 29 -3.04 -2.38 -6.36
N VAL A 30 -3.14 -1.71 -5.21
CA VAL A 30 -3.78 -0.40 -5.10
C VAL A 30 -3.12 0.62 -6.02
N MET A 31 -1.79 0.77 -5.95
CA MET A 31 -1.06 1.68 -6.82
C MET A 31 -1.24 1.34 -8.30
N ALA A 32 -1.21 0.06 -8.66
CA ALA A 32 -1.39 -0.38 -10.04
C ALA A 32 -2.76 0.00 -10.60
N VAL A 33 -3.83 -0.19 -9.80
CA VAL A 33 -5.19 0.22 -10.17
C VAL A 33 -5.30 1.72 -10.36
N MET A 34 -4.68 2.50 -9.47
CA MET A 34 -4.74 3.96 -9.49
C MET A 34 -4.04 4.60 -10.69
N VAL A 35 -3.01 3.98 -11.25
CA VAL A 35 -2.31 4.52 -12.43
C VAL A 35 -2.81 3.91 -13.75
N LYS A 36 -3.58 2.81 -13.71
CA LYS A 36 -3.95 2.02 -14.90
C LYS A 36 -4.62 2.83 -16.02
N HIS A 37 -5.40 3.86 -15.68
CA HIS A 37 -6.08 4.71 -16.67
C HIS A 37 -5.13 5.61 -17.46
N LEU A 38 -3.90 5.81 -16.99
CA LEU A 38 -2.90 6.62 -17.69
C LEU A 38 -2.32 5.84 -18.90
N PRO A 39 -1.84 6.55 -19.93
CA PRO A 39 -0.99 5.95 -20.97
C PRO A 39 0.23 5.23 -20.37
N LYS A 40 0.71 4.16 -21.02
CA LYS A 40 1.77 3.28 -20.47
C LYS A 40 3.07 4.01 -20.13
N ASP A 41 3.45 5.00 -20.92
CA ASP A 41 4.62 5.86 -20.67
C ASP A 41 4.43 6.71 -19.40
N LYS A 42 3.21 7.21 -19.17
CA LYS A 42 2.84 7.98 -17.98
C LYS A 42 2.66 7.12 -16.74
N GLN A 43 2.22 5.86 -16.86
CA GLN A 43 2.11 4.94 -15.72
C GLN A 43 3.45 4.78 -15.00
N ARG A 44 4.51 4.46 -15.75
CA ARG A 44 5.87 4.32 -15.19
C ARG A 44 6.37 5.62 -14.58
N LYS A 45 6.13 6.76 -15.23
CA LYS A 45 6.50 8.07 -14.68
C LYS A 45 5.74 8.41 -13.41
N ALA A 46 4.43 8.16 -13.35
CA ALA A 46 3.63 8.40 -12.16
C ALA A 46 4.13 7.57 -10.97
N LEU A 47 4.40 6.29 -11.22
CA LEU A 47 5.00 5.42 -10.21
C LEU A 47 6.42 5.88 -9.83
N PHE A 48 7.24 6.35 -10.78
CA PHE A 48 8.58 6.82 -10.48
C PHE A 48 8.61 8.13 -9.68
N TYR A 49 7.77 9.12 -10.02
CA TYR A 49 7.67 10.34 -9.22
C TYR A 49 7.13 10.05 -7.81
N GLY A 50 6.17 9.11 -7.71
CA GLY A 50 5.71 8.62 -6.42
C GLY A 50 6.78 7.85 -5.64
N LEU A 51 7.81 7.27 -6.29
CA LEU A 51 8.94 6.64 -5.57
C LEU A 51 9.76 7.69 -4.82
N PHE A 52 10.03 8.80 -5.48
CA PHE A 52 10.80 9.89 -4.88
C PHE A 52 10.01 10.52 -3.73
N GLY A 53 8.72 10.79 -3.92
CA GLY A 53 7.83 11.27 -2.87
C GLY A 53 7.78 10.32 -1.68
N ALA A 54 7.46 9.05 -1.93
CA ALA A 54 7.44 7.98 -0.93
C ALA A 54 8.72 7.89 -0.12
N PHE A 55 9.87 7.96 -0.77
CA PHE A 55 11.18 7.95 -0.12
C PHE A 55 11.37 9.16 0.80
N VAL A 56 11.10 10.37 0.30
CA VAL A 56 11.20 11.61 1.09
C VAL A 56 10.25 11.56 2.29
N PHE A 57 9.01 11.11 2.07
CA PHE A 57 8.03 10.98 3.13
C PHE A 57 8.47 9.95 4.17
N ARG A 58 8.91 8.75 3.75
CA ARG A 58 9.41 7.72 4.69
C ARG A 58 10.61 8.21 5.48
N PHE A 59 11.57 8.86 4.82
CA PHE A 59 12.70 9.46 5.51
C PHE A 59 12.24 10.45 6.57
N THR A 60 11.35 11.37 6.20
CA THR A 60 10.77 12.37 7.13
C THR A 60 9.96 11.71 8.25
N ALA A 61 9.21 10.64 7.93
CA ALA A 61 8.36 9.92 8.86
C ALA A 61 9.15 9.26 9.99
N LEU A 62 10.39 8.80 9.73
CA LEU A 62 11.26 8.26 10.77
C LEU A 62 11.61 9.30 11.84
N PHE A 63 11.78 10.57 11.47
CA PHE A 63 12.02 11.64 12.45
C PHE A 63 10.76 12.08 13.18
N LEU A 64 9.61 11.97 12.51
CA LEU A 64 8.32 12.42 13.02
C LEU A 64 7.48 11.29 13.61
N ILE A 65 8.03 10.09 13.84
CA ILE A 65 7.22 8.92 14.13
C ILE A 65 6.34 9.08 15.37
N THR A 66 6.88 9.69 16.43
CA THR A 66 6.14 9.99 17.68
C THR A 66 4.98 10.96 17.45
N PHE A 67 5.11 11.85 16.48
CA PHE A 67 4.03 12.72 16.03
C PHE A 67 3.05 11.98 15.09
N LEU A 68 3.56 11.14 14.19
CA LEU A 68 2.78 10.43 13.18
C LEU A 68 1.85 9.36 13.74
N VAL A 69 2.22 8.71 14.85
CA VAL A 69 1.32 7.79 15.59
C VAL A 69 -0.04 8.45 15.80
N ASN A 70 -0.07 9.76 16.05
CA ASN A 70 -1.27 10.52 16.37
C ASN A 70 -2.04 11.06 15.15
N VAL A 71 -1.56 10.84 13.92
CA VAL A 71 -2.10 11.41 12.68
C VAL A 71 -2.98 10.40 11.93
N TRP A 72 -4.02 9.94 12.62
CA TRP A 72 -5.01 9.01 12.05
C TRP A 72 -5.78 9.58 10.86
N GLN A 73 -5.83 10.91 10.70
CA GLN A 73 -6.58 11.59 9.64
C GLN A 73 -6.07 11.21 8.25
N ILE A 74 -4.76 10.98 8.10
CA ILE A 74 -4.17 10.54 6.83
C ILE A 74 -4.69 9.14 6.48
N GLN A 75 -4.72 8.23 7.46
CA GLN A 75 -5.27 6.89 7.29
C GLN A 75 -6.77 6.92 6.98
N ALA A 76 -7.53 7.81 7.62
CA ALA A 76 -8.96 8.01 7.37
C ALA A 76 -9.24 8.46 5.93
N ILE A 77 -8.48 9.46 5.45
CA ILE A 77 -8.58 9.97 4.09
C ILE A 77 -8.20 8.87 3.09
N GLY A 78 -7.12 8.14 3.37
CA GLY A 78 -6.70 6.98 2.57
C GLY A 78 -7.81 5.93 2.48
N ALA A 79 -8.35 5.49 3.62
CA ALA A 79 -9.43 4.52 3.70
C ALA A 79 -10.66 4.96 2.90
N ALA A 80 -11.15 6.19 3.13
CA ALA A 80 -12.29 6.75 2.42
C ALA A 80 -12.06 6.79 0.91
N TYR A 81 -10.85 7.17 0.48
CA TYR A 81 -10.48 7.25 -0.93
C TYR A 81 -10.43 5.86 -1.60
N LEU A 82 -9.85 4.85 -0.95
CA LEU A 82 -9.78 3.49 -1.50
C LEU A 82 -11.16 2.83 -1.58
N LEU A 83 -11.98 2.99 -0.55
CA LEU A 83 -13.37 2.54 -0.55
C LEU A 83 -14.17 3.22 -1.67
N PHE A 84 -14.04 4.53 -1.81
CA PHE A 84 -14.64 5.29 -2.90
C PHE A 84 -14.20 4.74 -4.27
N LEU A 85 -12.91 4.49 -4.47
CA LEU A 85 -12.37 4.00 -5.74
C LEU A 85 -12.95 2.63 -6.12
N SER A 86 -13.05 1.72 -5.14
CA SER A 86 -13.64 0.40 -5.30
C SER A 86 -15.13 0.48 -5.64
N VAL A 87 -15.92 1.18 -4.81
CA VAL A 87 -17.37 1.33 -5.01
C VAL A 87 -17.68 2.04 -6.32
N HIS A 88 -16.99 3.14 -6.63
CA HIS A 88 -17.19 3.88 -7.86
C HIS A 88 -16.98 3.01 -9.10
N TYR A 89 -15.94 2.17 -9.10
CA TYR A 89 -15.68 1.23 -10.19
C TYR A 89 -16.79 0.18 -10.32
N LEU A 90 -17.19 -0.45 -9.21
CA LEU A 90 -18.21 -1.51 -9.22
C LEU A 90 -19.57 -0.96 -9.68
N VAL A 91 -19.99 0.19 -9.17
CA VAL A 91 -21.25 0.84 -9.58
C VAL A 91 -21.21 1.16 -11.08
N LYS A 92 -20.13 1.77 -11.57
CA LYS A 92 -20.00 2.11 -13.00
C LYS A 92 -20.04 0.87 -13.89
N LYS A 93 -19.44 -0.24 -13.46
CA LYS A 93 -19.34 -1.47 -14.24
C LYS A 93 -20.64 -2.29 -14.28
N TYR A 94 -21.37 -2.37 -13.16
CA TYR A 94 -22.52 -3.27 -13.01
C TYR A 94 -23.88 -2.58 -13.10
N MET A 95 -23.98 -1.30 -12.69
CA MET A 95 -25.24 -0.55 -12.78
C MET A 95 -25.42 0.20 -14.09
N GLY A 96 -24.49 0.03 -15.05
CA GLY A 96 -24.63 0.59 -16.39
C GLY A 96 -24.79 2.11 -16.41
N ILE A 97 -24.24 2.82 -15.41
CA ILE A 97 -24.22 4.28 -15.40
C ILE A 97 -23.15 4.74 -16.41
N GLU A 98 -23.37 4.46 -17.68
CA GLU A 98 -22.82 5.20 -18.81
C GLU A 98 -23.61 6.50 -18.96
N LYS A 99 -23.59 7.35 -17.92
CA LYS A 99 -23.79 8.77 -18.18
C LYS A 99 -22.43 9.31 -18.56
N GLU A 100 -22.26 9.54 -19.86
CA GLU A 100 -21.33 10.51 -20.40
C GLU A 100 -21.36 11.78 -19.55
N LYS A 101 -20.49 11.85 -18.56
CA LYS A 101 -19.82 13.12 -18.34
C LYS A 101 -18.64 13.05 -19.28
N LYS A 102 -18.75 13.79 -20.39
CA LYS A 102 -17.63 14.58 -20.91
C LYS A 102 -17.04 15.29 -19.70
N VAL A 103 -16.14 14.62 -18.99
CA VAL A 103 -15.23 15.27 -18.07
C VAL A 103 -14.50 16.21 -18.99
N LYS A 104 -14.85 17.51 -18.91
CA LYS A 104 -14.10 18.61 -19.54
C LYS A 104 -12.64 18.18 -19.55
N GLU A 105 -12.00 18.23 -20.71
CA GLU A 105 -10.57 18.02 -20.86
C GLU A 105 -9.82 18.96 -19.90
N LYS A 106 -9.74 18.60 -18.62
CA LYS A 106 -8.68 19.02 -17.74
C LYS A 106 -7.46 18.50 -18.45
N SER A 107 -6.60 19.42 -18.86
CA SER A 107 -5.44 19.14 -19.70
C SER A 107 -4.81 17.80 -19.31
N LYS A 108 -4.38 17.00 -20.30
CA LYS A 108 -3.75 15.67 -20.07
C LYS A 108 -2.58 15.71 -19.05
N SER A 109 -2.07 16.91 -18.72
CA SER A 109 -1.12 17.19 -17.64
C SER A 109 -1.78 17.27 -16.26
N GLN A 110 -2.90 17.99 -16.09
CA GLN A 110 -3.61 18.10 -14.82
C GLN A 110 -4.15 16.74 -14.33
N SER A 111 -4.60 15.87 -15.24
CA SER A 111 -5.01 14.49 -14.89
C SER A 111 -3.83 13.62 -14.41
N PHE A 112 -2.64 13.84 -14.96
CA PHE A 112 -1.42 13.11 -14.57
C PHE A 112 -0.96 13.50 -13.17
N TRP A 113 -0.72 14.79 -12.91
CA TRP A 113 -0.27 15.26 -11.59
C TRP A 113 -1.29 14.97 -10.48
N PHE A 114 -2.58 15.04 -10.79
CA PHE A 114 -3.62 14.62 -9.85
C PHE A 114 -3.56 13.12 -9.56
N THR A 115 -3.20 12.29 -10.54
CA THR A 115 -2.97 10.86 -10.33
C THR A 115 -1.74 10.63 -9.45
N VAL A 116 -0.63 11.34 -9.70
CA VAL A 116 0.58 11.27 -8.86
C VAL A 116 0.26 11.65 -7.41
N LEU A 117 -0.46 12.75 -7.20
CA LEU A 117 -0.88 13.18 -5.86
C LEU A 117 -1.72 12.11 -5.15
N LYS A 118 -2.67 11.50 -5.86
CA LYS A 118 -3.48 10.42 -5.28
C LYS A 118 -2.61 9.22 -4.87
N VAL A 119 -1.69 8.81 -5.73
CA VAL A 119 -0.76 7.71 -5.46
C VAL A 119 0.09 8.03 -4.23
N GLU A 120 0.60 9.26 -4.15
CA GLU A 120 1.40 9.72 -3.02
C GLU A 120 0.60 9.71 -1.70
N VAL A 121 -0.64 10.22 -1.70
CA VAL A 121 -1.49 10.21 -0.51
C VAL A 121 -1.78 8.79 -0.01
N ALA A 122 -2.05 7.86 -0.95
CA ALA A 122 -2.24 6.46 -0.58
C ALA A 122 -0.96 5.84 -0.02
N ASP A 123 0.19 6.12 -0.64
CA ASP A 123 1.49 5.62 -0.18
C ASP A 123 1.85 6.14 1.21
N ILE A 124 1.58 7.41 1.51
CA ILE A 124 1.74 8.02 2.84
C ILE A 124 0.89 7.29 3.88
N ALA A 125 -0.39 7.01 3.58
CA ALA A 125 -1.28 6.30 4.49
C ALA A 125 -0.77 4.90 4.82
N PHE A 126 -0.23 4.19 3.83
CA PHE A 126 0.39 2.88 4.02
C PHE A 126 1.76 2.93 4.70
N ALA A 127 2.54 3.97 4.42
CA ALA A 127 3.87 4.16 4.99
C ALA A 127 3.77 4.29 6.51
N ILE A 128 2.78 5.02 7.04
CA ILE A 128 2.58 5.17 8.49
C ILE A 128 2.43 3.80 9.17
N ASP A 129 1.56 2.92 8.67
CA ASP A 129 1.35 1.56 9.21
C ASP A 129 2.66 0.75 9.20
N SER A 130 3.34 0.71 8.04
CA SER A 130 4.61 -0.01 7.92
C SER A 130 5.73 0.54 8.81
N MET A 131 5.77 1.86 9.03
CA MET A 131 6.78 2.49 9.89
C MET A 131 6.53 2.18 11.37
N LEU A 132 5.26 2.14 11.82
CA LEU A 132 4.95 1.73 13.19
C LEU A 132 5.36 0.27 13.45
N ALA A 133 5.07 -0.64 12.53
CA ALA A 133 5.52 -2.03 12.61
C ALA A 133 7.06 -2.13 12.63
N ALA A 134 7.74 -1.34 11.79
CA ALA A 134 9.20 -1.30 11.75
C ALA A 134 9.81 -0.81 13.06
N VAL A 135 9.21 0.22 13.69
CA VAL A 135 9.64 0.75 14.98
C VAL A 135 9.48 -0.29 16.07
N VAL A 136 8.32 -0.94 16.16
CA VAL A 136 8.07 -2.00 17.16
C VAL A 136 9.13 -3.10 17.09
N LEU A 137 9.56 -3.46 15.88
CA LEU A 137 10.63 -4.45 15.72
C LEU A 137 12.02 -3.88 16.01
N ALA A 138 12.34 -2.68 15.52
CA ALA A 138 13.67 -2.09 15.67
C ALA A 138 14.01 -1.72 17.11
N VAL A 139 13.04 -1.31 17.94
CA VAL A 139 13.28 -1.00 19.36
C VAL A 139 13.61 -2.25 20.20
N THR A 140 13.40 -3.45 19.66
CA THR A 140 13.84 -4.70 20.32
C THR A 140 15.35 -4.93 20.20
N LEU A 141 16.02 -4.25 19.26
CA LEU A 141 17.46 -4.35 19.07
C LEU A 141 18.21 -3.64 20.20
N LYS A 142 19.34 -4.22 20.61
CA LYS A 142 20.27 -3.59 21.54
C LYS A 142 20.85 -2.30 20.93
N PRO A 143 20.77 -1.14 21.61
CA PRO A 143 21.35 0.10 21.11
C PRO A 143 22.83 -0.04 20.78
N THR A 144 23.26 0.49 19.63
CA THR A 144 24.69 0.49 19.24
C THR A 144 25.49 1.59 19.92
N GLY A 145 24.82 2.67 20.36
CA GLY A 145 25.46 3.83 20.98
C GLY A 145 26.24 4.70 20.01
N TRP A 146 26.14 4.47 18.70
CA TRP A 146 26.91 5.22 17.69
C TRP A 146 26.52 6.69 17.63
N PHE A 147 25.22 6.96 17.66
CA PHE A 147 24.62 8.30 17.67
C PHE A 147 23.14 8.15 18.03
N GLN A 148 22.42 9.25 18.23
CA GLN A 148 20.97 9.23 18.45
C GLN A 148 20.28 10.22 17.52
N ILE A 149 19.12 9.83 17.00
CA ILE A 149 18.27 10.66 16.14
C ILE A 149 16.85 10.56 16.64
N GLY A 150 16.24 11.69 17.02
CA GLY A 150 14.82 11.73 17.40
C GLY A 150 14.45 10.83 18.58
N GLY A 151 15.40 10.56 19.49
CA GLY A 151 15.20 9.64 20.62
C GLY A 151 15.39 8.15 20.30
N ILE A 152 15.83 7.83 19.08
CA ILE A 152 16.12 6.46 18.62
C ILE A 152 17.63 6.28 18.45
N ASP A 153 18.14 5.10 18.80
CA ASP A 153 19.54 4.74 18.57
C ASP A 153 19.88 4.74 17.07
N GLY A 154 21.08 5.22 16.73
CA GLY A 154 21.51 5.38 15.35
C GLY A 154 21.50 4.09 14.54
N GLY A 155 21.85 2.96 15.16
CA GLY A 155 21.75 1.67 14.50
C GLY A 155 20.30 1.28 14.23
N GLN A 156 19.42 1.42 15.23
CA GLN A 156 17.99 1.12 15.08
C GLN A 156 17.38 1.97 13.96
N PHE A 157 17.72 3.27 13.92
CA PHE A 157 17.33 4.19 12.86
C PHE A 157 17.79 3.72 11.48
N LEU A 158 19.06 3.34 11.33
CA LEU A 158 19.61 2.86 10.06
C LEU A 158 18.92 1.59 9.57
N VAL A 159 18.64 0.64 10.47
CA VAL A 159 17.94 -0.61 10.10
C VAL A 159 16.52 -0.34 9.62
N MET A 160 15.78 0.56 10.29
CA MET A 160 14.45 0.98 9.82
C MET A 160 14.52 1.72 8.48
N LEU A 161 15.49 2.62 8.31
CA LEU A 161 15.68 3.36 7.06
C LEU A 161 16.00 2.42 5.90
N LEU A 162 16.88 1.44 6.10
CA LEU A 162 17.26 0.48 5.08
C LEU A 162 16.11 -0.48 4.75
N GLY A 163 15.42 -1.01 5.77
CA GLY A 163 14.21 -1.83 5.60
C GLY A 163 13.17 -1.06 4.79
N GLY A 164 12.89 0.17 5.20
CA GLY A 164 12.01 1.12 4.53
C GLY A 164 12.39 1.37 3.08
N LEU A 165 13.65 1.71 2.82
CA LEU A 165 14.10 2.00 1.46
C LEU A 165 13.95 0.78 0.55
N ILE A 166 14.38 -0.39 1.01
CA ILE A 166 14.28 -1.64 0.26
C ILE A 166 12.81 -1.99 -0.01
N GLY A 167 11.93 -1.83 0.98
CA GLY A 167 10.51 -2.10 0.83
C GLY A 167 9.83 -1.19 -0.21
N VAL A 168 10.12 0.12 -0.24
CA VAL A 168 9.56 0.99 -1.30
C VAL A 168 10.05 0.55 -2.69
N ILE A 169 11.32 0.17 -2.81
CA ILE A 169 11.88 -0.30 -4.07
C ILE A 169 11.17 -1.57 -4.53
N ILE A 170 11.02 -2.57 -3.65
CA ILE A 170 10.29 -3.82 -3.94
C ILE A 170 8.85 -3.51 -4.36
N MET A 171 8.14 -2.69 -3.59
CA MET A 171 6.76 -2.28 -3.89
C MET A 171 6.66 -1.63 -5.28
N ARG A 172 7.64 -0.80 -5.66
CA ARG A 172 7.64 -0.11 -6.95
C ARG A 172 7.75 -1.08 -8.13
N PHE A 173 8.60 -2.09 -8.01
CA PHE A 173 8.71 -3.14 -9.02
C PHE A 173 7.45 -4.03 -9.05
N ALA A 174 6.89 -4.34 -7.88
CA ALA A 174 5.64 -5.10 -7.77
C ALA A 174 4.47 -4.35 -8.44
N ALA A 175 4.32 -3.04 -8.18
CA ALA A 175 3.25 -2.23 -8.78
C ALA A 175 3.36 -2.19 -10.30
N ASN A 176 4.56 -2.00 -10.87
CA ASN A 176 4.78 -2.07 -12.31
C ASN A 176 4.40 -3.44 -12.90
N SER A 177 4.74 -4.51 -12.19
CA SER A 177 4.37 -5.89 -12.57
C SER A 177 2.86 -6.09 -12.54
N PHE A 178 2.16 -5.58 -11.52
CA PHE A 178 0.70 -5.62 -11.42
C PHE A 178 0.02 -4.79 -12.51
N VAL A 179 0.54 -3.62 -12.86
CA VAL A 179 0.04 -2.83 -14.01
C VAL A 179 0.12 -3.64 -15.31
N SER A 180 1.25 -4.32 -15.53
CA SER A 180 1.43 -5.22 -16.68
C SER A 180 0.46 -6.39 -16.64
N LEU A 181 0.25 -7.00 -15.47
CA LEU A 181 -0.70 -8.10 -15.26
C LEU A 181 -2.14 -7.68 -15.57
N LEU A 182 -2.59 -6.52 -15.07
CA LEU A 182 -3.93 -5.98 -15.33
C LEU A 182 -4.14 -5.58 -16.79
N SER A 183 -3.07 -5.23 -17.50
CA SER A 183 -3.10 -4.97 -18.94
C SER A 183 -3.25 -6.26 -19.75
N LYS A 184 -2.62 -7.36 -19.30
CA LYS A 184 -2.66 -8.67 -19.97
C LYS A 184 -3.95 -9.44 -19.67
N TYR A 185 -4.47 -9.32 -18.44
CA TYR A 185 -5.67 -10.03 -17.98
C TYR A 185 -6.72 -9.05 -17.47
N PRO A 186 -7.51 -8.42 -18.37
CA PRO A 186 -8.56 -7.47 -17.98
C PRO A 186 -9.63 -8.07 -17.06
N GLY A 187 -9.80 -9.40 -17.06
CA GLY A 187 -10.70 -10.11 -16.14
C GLY A 187 -10.32 -9.95 -14.67
N LEU A 188 -9.03 -9.73 -14.36
CA LEU A 188 -8.55 -9.49 -13.00
C LEU A 188 -8.89 -8.09 -12.47
N GLU A 189 -9.37 -7.19 -13.33
CA GLU A 189 -9.64 -5.81 -12.93
C GLU A 189 -10.68 -5.70 -11.83
N THR A 190 -11.79 -6.44 -11.93
CA THR A 190 -12.81 -6.43 -10.85
C THR A 190 -12.20 -6.86 -9.53
N SER A 191 -11.42 -7.95 -9.52
CA SER A 191 -10.77 -8.43 -8.30
C SER A 191 -9.73 -7.46 -7.77
N ALA A 192 -9.00 -6.75 -8.63
CA ALA A 192 -8.09 -5.71 -8.19
C ALA A 192 -8.82 -4.57 -7.46
N PHE A 193 -9.95 -4.09 -8.00
CA PHE A 193 -10.77 -3.07 -7.31
C PHE A 193 -11.44 -3.61 -6.02
N LEU A 194 -11.79 -4.89 -5.97
CA LEU A 194 -12.27 -5.53 -4.74
C LEU A 194 -11.15 -5.61 -3.69
N ILE A 195 -9.92 -5.97 -4.08
CA ILE A 195 -8.74 -5.93 -3.21
C ILE A 195 -8.51 -4.50 -2.73
N VAL A 196 -8.55 -3.49 -3.60
CA VAL A 196 -8.43 -2.07 -3.20
C VAL A 196 -9.48 -1.69 -2.15
N GLY A 197 -10.73 -2.12 -2.34
CA GLY A 197 -11.80 -1.90 -1.36
C GLY A 197 -11.51 -2.59 -0.02
N TRP A 198 -11.04 -3.82 -0.06
CA TRP A 198 -10.69 -4.59 1.14
C TRP A 198 -9.50 -3.99 1.90
N VAL A 199 -8.49 -3.48 1.19
CA VAL A 199 -7.40 -2.70 1.77
C VAL A 199 -7.92 -1.39 2.36
N GLY A 200 -8.89 -0.75 1.72
CA GLY A 200 -9.62 0.39 2.28
C GLY A 200 -10.33 0.06 3.60
N VAL A 201 -10.92 -1.14 3.73
CA VAL A 201 -11.49 -1.63 5.00
C VAL A 201 -10.39 -1.82 6.05
N LYS A 202 -9.24 -2.41 5.70
CA LYS A 202 -8.08 -2.51 6.61
C LYS A 202 -7.64 -1.14 7.14
N LEU A 203 -7.48 -0.16 6.26
CA LEU A 203 -7.14 1.21 6.68
C LEU A 203 -8.24 1.84 7.54
N ALA A 204 -9.52 1.60 7.24
CA ALA A 204 -10.63 2.08 8.05
C ALA A 204 -10.61 1.46 9.45
N VAL A 205 -10.36 0.16 9.56
CA VAL A 205 -10.25 -0.55 10.85
C VAL A 205 -9.08 -0.02 11.66
N LEU A 206 -7.91 0.19 11.04
CA LEU A 206 -6.76 0.85 11.68
C LEU A 206 -7.13 2.24 12.21
N THR A 207 -7.79 3.05 11.38
CA THR A 207 -8.26 4.39 11.73
C THR A 207 -9.21 4.36 12.92
N LEU A 208 -10.26 3.52 12.87
CA LEU A 208 -11.30 3.43 13.89
C LEU A 208 -10.79 2.86 15.22
N SER A 209 -9.71 2.09 15.18
CA SER A 209 -9.04 1.53 16.36
C SER A 209 -8.06 2.52 17.00
N HIS A 210 -7.76 3.65 16.35
CA HIS A 210 -6.86 4.64 16.89
C HIS A 210 -7.37 5.18 18.24
N GLU A 211 -6.49 5.35 19.23
CA GLU A 211 -6.83 5.70 20.62
C GLU A 211 -7.73 6.95 20.74
N LYS A 212 -7.50 7.96 19.90
CA LYS A 212 -8.30 9.19 19.85
C LYS A 212 -9.73 9.02 19.30
N ILE A 213 -9.99 7.98 18.51
CA ILE A 213 -11.33 7.70 17.97
C ILE A 213 -12.06 6.72 18.90
N GLY A 214 -11.37 5.66 19.33
CA GLY A 214 -11.87 4.72 20.33
C GLY A 214 -13.15 3.96 19.96
N LEU A 215 -13.50 3.89 18.66
CA LEU A 215 -14.69 3.16 18.20
C LEU A 215 -14.45 1.64 18.14
N LEU A 216 -13.20 1.24 17.89
CA LEU A 216 -12.74 -0.15 17.97
C LEU A 216 -11.62 -0.26 19.01
N ASN A 217 -11.39 -1.48 19.51
CA ASN A 217 -10.28 -1.74 20.42
C ASN A 217 -8.94 -1.46 19.70
N PRO A 218 -8.01 -0.68 20.30
CA PRO A 218 -6.71 -0.37 19.69
C PRO A 218 -5.89 -1.58 19.25
N HIS A 219 -6.08 -2.73 19.89
CA HIS A 219 -5.35 -3.96 19.57
C HIS A 219 -6.08 -4.84 18.54
N PHE A 220 -7.30 -4.47 18.14
CA PHE A 220 -8.09 -5.23 17.18
C PHE A 220 -7.39 -5.40 15.81
N PRO A 221 -6.79 -4.37 15.20
CA PRO A 221 -6.07 -4.53 13.93
C PRO A 221 -4.85 -5.45 14.05
N GLU A 222 -4.27 -5.54 15.25
CA GLU A 222 -3.11 -6.39 15.52
C GLU A 222 -3.48 -7.83 15.90
N SER A 223 -4.77 -8.07 16.17
CA SER A 223 -5.29 -9.37 16.56
C SER A 223 -5.05 -10.44 15.49
N PHE A 224 -4.86 -11.68 15.93
CA PHE A 224 -4.67 -12.81 15.05
C PHE A 224 -5.91 -13.05 14.18
N GLU A 225 -7.10 -12.90 14.76
CA GLU A 225 -8.39 -13.10 14.10
C GLU A 225 -8.58 -12.11 12.95
N TRP A 226 -8.26 -10.82 13.18
CA TRP A 226 -8.34 -9.81 12.14
C TRP A 226 -7.35 -10.07 11.02
N LYS A 227 -6.08 -10.34 11.34
CA LYS A 227 -5.04 -10.64 10.36
C LYS A 227 -5.40 -11.86 9.51
N LEU A 228 -5.86 -12.94 10.16
CA LEU A 228 -6.30 -14.14 9.47
C LEU A 228 -7.47 -13.85 8.52
N THR A 229 -8.50 -13.16 9.02
CA THR A 229 -9.67 -12.77 8.22
C THR A 229 -9.26 -11.92 7.01
N PHE A 230 -8.38 -10.93 7.22
CA PHE A 230 -7.88 -10.06 6.18
C PHE A 230 -7.21 -10.86 5.06
N TRP A 231 -6.24 -11.72 5.39
CA TRP A 231 -5.49 -12.49 4.41
C TRP A 231 -6.35 -13.54 3.70
N VAL A 232 -7.24 -14.22 4.42
CA VAL A 232 -8.17 -15.19 3.83
C VAL A 232 -9.08 -14.53 2.80
N VAL A 233 -9.72 -13.41 3.15
CA VAL A 233 -10.60 -12.68 2.23
C VAL A 233 -9.83 -12.16 1.02
N LEU A 234 -8.62 -11.63 1.22
CA LEU A 234 -7.76 -11.17 0.13
C LEU A 234 -7.43 -12.29 -0.85
N VAL A 235 -7.03 -13.46 -0.35
CA VAL A 235 -6.75 -14.65 -1.18
C VAL A 235 -8.00 -15.11 -1.91
N LEU A 236 -9.16 -15.15 -1.24
CA LEU A 236 -10.43 -15.52 -1.88
C LEU A 236 -10.79 -14.57 -3.04
N ILE A 237 -10.61 -13.26 -2.87
CA ILE A 237 -10.84 -12.27 -3.94
C ILE A 237 -9.86 -12.48 -5.11
N ALA A 238 -8.59 -12.74 -4.82
CA ALA A 238 -7.57 -12.97 -5.84
C ALA A 238 -7.85 -14.25 -6.64
N VAL A 239 -8.14 -15.36 -5.94
CA VAL A 239 -8.42 -16.67 -6.52
C VAL A 239 -9.71 -16.65 -7.34
N SER A 240 -10.79 -16.08 -6.80
CA SER A 240 -12.05 -15.93 -7.54
C SER A 240 -11.87 -15.10 -8.81
N GLY A 241 -11.06 -14.04 -8.74
CA GLY A 241 -10.66 -13.24 -9.90
C GLY A 241 -9.93 -14.02 -10.97
N TYR A 242 -8.96 -14.83 -10.57
CA TYR A 242 -8.18 -15.67 -11.47
C TYR A 242 -9.07 -16.65 -12.23
N PHE A 243 -9.95 -17.37 -11.53
CA PHE A 243 -10.87 -18.32 -12.16
C PHE A 243 -11.90 -17.64 -13.06
N ALA A 244 -12.46 -16.50 -12.64
CA ALA A 244 -13.38 -15.72 -13.46
C ALA A 244 -12.71 -15.22 -14.76
N SER A 245 -11.45 -14.79 -14.68
CA SER A 245 -10.66 -14.37 -15.83
C SER A 245 -10.40 -15.53 -16.80
N LYS A 246 -10.07 -16.72 -16.29
CA LYS A 246 -9.83 -17.92 -17.11
C LYS A 246 -11.10 -18.36 -17.85
N LYS A 247 -12.26 -18.38 -17.18
CA LYS A 247 -13.55 -18.73 -17.79
C LYS A 247 -13.90 -17.77 -18.94
N LYS A 248 -13.66 -16.47 -18.76
CA LYS A 248 -13.93 -15.46 -19.79
C LYS A 248 -13.02 -15.61 -21.01
N ALA A 249 -11.75 -15.96 -20.81
CA ALA A 249 -10.81 -16.22 -21.90
C ALA A 249 -11.21 -17.46 -22.73
N VAL A 250 -11.64 -18.55 -22.08
CA VAL A 250 -12.12 -19.77 -22.75
C VAL A 250 -13.39 -19.51 -23.56
N LEU A 251 -14.35 -18.75 -23.01
CA LEU A 251 -15.58 -18.41 -23.73
C LEU A 251 -15.30 -17.54 -24.97
N GLN A 252 -14.30 -16.66 -24.92
CA GLN A 252 -13.89 -15.84 -26.08
C GLN A 252 -13.17 -16.64 -27.17
N SER A 253 -12.44 -17.72 -26.82
CA SER A 253 -11.81 -18.60 -27.81
C SER A 253 -12.79 -19.58 -28.46
N LEU A 254 -13.91 -19.91 -27.80
CA LEU A 254 -14.96 -20.78 -28.35
C LEU A 254 -15.92 -20.03 -29.31
N ASN A 255 -15.96 -18.70 -29.24
CA ASN A 255 -16.79 -17.83 -30.10
C ASN A 255 -16.00 -17.22 -31.27
N LYS A 256 -14.76 -17.64 -31.50
CA LYS A 256 -13.92 -17.26 -32.67
C LYS A 256 -13.80 -18.45 -33.60
#